data_AF-A0A6L8DXA4-F1
#
_entry.id   AF-A0A6L8DXA4-F1
#
_cell.length_a   1.000
_cell.length_b   1.000
_cell.length_c   1.000
_cell.angle_alpha   90.00
_cell.angle_beta   90.00
_cell.angle_gamma   90.00
#
_symmetry.space_group_name_H-M   'P 1'
#
loop_
_entity.id
_entity.type
_entity.pdbx_description
1 polymer ?
#
loop_
_entity_poly.entity_id
_entity_poly.type
_entity_poly.pdbx_seq_one_letter_code
_entity_poly.pdbx_strand_id
1 'polypeptide(L)'
;MVDSVINLTYLAASVLFILGIRGLTHPRTAVRGNLLGATGMLLAVVATLLDQEILGTGSEAYGLVLGGVVLGAAIGATLALRIEMTAMPEMVALLNAFGGGASALVAGAVLVGATDPLAQTTVATVA
;
A
#
# COMPACT_ATOMS: atom_id res chain seq x y z
N MET A 1 -4.91 -21.52 10.09
CA MET A 1 -3.42 -21.57 10.15
C MET A 1 -2.81 -20.56 9.17
N VAL A 2 -3.29 -20.52 7.92
CA VAL A 2 -2.87 -19.53 6.92
C VAL A 2 -3.12 -18.09 7.40
N ASP A 3 -4.29 -17.81 7.97
CA ASP A 3 -4.66 -16.47 8.47
C ASP A 3 -3.75 -16.01 9.61
N SER A 4 -3.33 -16.92 10.48
CA SER A 4 -2.37 -16.61 11.55
C SER A 4 -1.01 -16.23 10.98
N VAL A 5 -0.57 -16.89 9.91
CA VAL A 5 0.68 -16.55 9.21
C VAL A 5 0.56 -15.20 8.50
N ILE A 6 -0.56 -14.91 7.86
CA ILE A 6 -0.83 -13.61 7.21
C ILE A 6 -0.81 -12.50 8.27
N ASN A 7 -1.52 -12.66 9.39
CA ASN A 7 -1.54 -11.68 10.47
C ASN A 7 -0.16 -11.44 11.10
N LEU A 8 0.63 -12.49 11.32
CA LEU A 8 2.01 -12.35 11.78
C LEU A 8 2.90 -11.66 10.74
N THR A 9 2.63 -11.86 9.46
CA THR A 9 3.35 -11.18 8.37
C THR A 9 3.01 -9.69 8.34
N TYR A 10 1.74 -9.32 8.54
CA TYR A 10 1.34 -7.92 8.70
C TYR A 10 2.01 -7.28 9.91
N LEU A 11 2.06 -7.98 11.06
CA LEU A 11 2.78 -7.49 12.24
C LEU A 11 4.27 -7.27 11.96
N ALA A 12 4.93 -8.21 11.28
CA ALA A 12 6.33 -8.09 10.89
C ALA A 12 6.54 -6.91 9.93
N ALA A 13 5.66 -6.72 8.94
CA ALA A 13 5.69 -5.59 8.02
C ALA A 13 5.54 -4.24 8.77
N SER A 14 4.61 -4.14 9.72
CA SER A 14 4.45 -2.95 10.57
C SER A 14 5.72 -2.64 11.37
N VAL A 15 6.36 -3.65 11.96
CA VAL A 15 7.64 -3.47 12.67
C VAL A 15 8.74 -2.96 11.72
N LEU A 16 8.85 -3.52 10.52
CA LEU A 16 9.82 -3.06 9.51
C LEU A 16 9.58 -1.61 9.09
N PHE A 17 8.32 -1.19 8.94
CA PHE A 17 8.00 0.22 8.67
C PHE A 17 8.44 1.15 9.82
N ILE A 18 8.16 0.77 11.07
CA ILE A 18 8.57 1.56 12.24
C ILE A 18 10.09 1.69 12.30
N LEU A 19 10.81 0.58 12.11
CA LEU A 19 12.29 0.59 12.07
C LEU A 19 12.82 1.36 10.86
N GLY A 20 12.14 1.29 9.72
CA GLY A 20 12.45 2.03 8.50
C GLY A 20 12.39 3.55 8.72
N ILE A 21 11.24 4.05 9.20
CA ILE A 21 11.03 5.47 9.53
C ILE A 21 12.05 5.93 10.58
N ARG A 22 12.29 5.12 11.62
CA ARG A 22 13.33 5.42 12.62
C ARG A 22 14.71 5.55 11.98
N GLY A 23 15.05 4.69 11.03
CA GLY A 23 16.32 4.74 10.30
C GLY A 23 16.48 5.97 9.41
N LEU A 24 15.38 6.52 8.88
CA LEU A 24 15.39 7.73 8.05
C LEU A 24 15.73 9.02 8.83
N THR A 25 15.58 9.01 10.15
CA THR A 25 15.86 10.20 11.00
C THR A 25 17.35 10.58 11.10
N HIS A 26 18.26 9.67 10.70
CA HIS A 26 19.71 9.91 10.78
C HIS A 26 20.38 9.61 9.43
N PRO A 27 21.20 10.52 8.86
CA PRO A 27 21.83 10.33 7.55
C PRO A 27 22.62 9.03 7.42
N ARG A 28 23.33 8.64 8.48
CA ARG A 28 24.14 7.41 8.55
C ARG A 28 23.31 6.11 8.41
N THR A 29 22.03 6.14 8.76
CA THR A 29 21.12 4.98 8.68
C THR A 29 20.07 5.12 7.58
N ALA A 30 19.99 6.26 6.89
CA ALA A 30 18.91 6.57 5.96
C ALA A 30 18.74 5.52 4.85
N VAL A 31 19.83 5.05 4.23
CA VAL A 31 19.78 4.02 3.18
C VAL A 31 19.21 2.71 3.72
N ARG A 32 19.64 2.28 4.91
CA ARG A 32 19.10 1.07 5.57
C ARG A 32 17.64 1.25 5.98
N GLY A 33 17.28 2.43 6.48
CA GLY A 33 15.90 2.78 6.82
C GLY A 33 14.97 2.66 5.62
N ASN A 34 15.39 3.19 4.46
CA ASN A 34 14.63 3.07 3.22
C ASN A 34 14.46 1.61 2.78
N LEU A 35 15.52 0.80 2.84
CA LEU A 35 15.45 -0.62 2.48
C LEU A 35 14.53 -1.42 3.42
N LEU A 36 14.55 -1.14 4.73
CA LEU A 36 13.62 -1.77 5.68
C LEU A 36 12.16 -1.42 5.36
N GLY A 37 11.88 -0.15 5.05
CA GLY A 37 10.54 0.29 4.63
C GLY A 37 10.09 -0.38 3.32
N ALA A 38 10.96 -0.42 2.31
CA ALA A 38 10.66 -1.09 1.04
C ALA A 38 10.40 -2.59 1.22
N THR A 39 11.17 -3.25 2.09
CA THR A 39 10.97 -4.67 2.44
C THR A 39 9.66 -4.90 3.17
N GLY A 40 9.30 -4.02 4.12
CA GLY A 40 8.02 -4.05 4.81
C GLY A 40 6.83 -3.90 3.85
N MET A 41 6.91 -2.96 2.90
CA MET A 41 5.90 -2.79 1.86
C MET A 41 5.76 -4.05 0.98
N LEU A 42 6.88 -4.62 0.52
CA LEU A 42 6.87 -5.85 -0.28
C LEU A 42 6.21 -7.02 0.47
N LEU A 43 6.56 -7.21 1.75
CA LEU A 43 5.95 -8.25 2.58
C LEU A 43 4.45 -8.07 2.74
N ALA A 44 3.99 -6.84 2.98
CA ALA A 44 2.56 -6.54 3.10
C ALA A 44 1.82 -6.86 1.79
N VAL A 45 2.34 -6.43 0.63
CA VAL A 45 1.74 -6.73 -0.67
C VAL A 45 1.66 -8.23 -0.92
N VAL A 46 2.74 -8.97 -0.67
CA VAL A 46 2.76 -10.44 -0.86
C VAL A 46 1.77 -11.13 0.07
N ALA A 47 1.69 -10.73 1.34
CA ALA A 47 0.72 -11.29 2.27
C ALA A 47 -0.72 -11.04 1.81
N THR A 48 -1.04 -9.82 1.37
CA THR A 48 -2.36 -9.47 0.82
C THR A 48 -2.68 -10.24 -0.46
N LEU A 49 -1.68 -10.50 -1.32
CA LEU A 49 -1.88 -11.30 -2.52
C LEU A 49 -2.08 -12.80 -2.24
N LEU A 50 -1.67 -13.29 -1.08
CA LEU A 50 -1.89 -14.68 -0.65
C LEU A 50 -3.20 -14.86 0.13
N ASP A 51 -3.84 -13.75 0.51
CA ASP A 51 -5.09 -13.73 1.25
C ASP A 51 -6.28 -14.00 0.31
N GLN A 52 -6.84 -15.20 0.42
CA GLN A 52 -7.96 -15.64 -0.42
C GLN A 52 -9.28 -14.98 -0.02
N GLU A 53 -9.38 -14.38 1.17
CA GLU A 53 -10.56 -13.59 1.56
C GLU A 53 -10.62 -12.26 0.80
N ILE A 54 -9.45 -11.73 0.41
CA ILE A 54 -9.33 -10.43 -0.26
C ILE A 54 -9.54 -10.55 -1.78
N LEU A 55 -9.03 -11.61 -2.41
CA LEU A 55 -9.07 -11.77 -3.88
C LEU A 55 -10.24 -12.64 -4.36
N GLY A 56 -10.90 -13.38 -3.47
CA GLY A 56 -11.91 -14.36 -3.83
C GLY A 56 -11.34 -15.53 -4.64
N THR A 57 -12.17 -16.52 -4.95
CA THR A 57 -11.76 -17.75 -5.65
C THR A 57 -11.65 -17.61 -7.17
N GLY A 58 -11.79 -16.40 -7.73
CA GLY A 58 -11.79 -16.14 -9.16
C GLY A 58 -10.41 -15.76 -9.70
N SER A 59 -9.92 -16.47 -10.72
CA SER A 59 -8.63 -16.16 -11.39
C SER A 59 -8.59 -14.79 -12.06
N GLU A 60 -9.75 -14.21 -12.38
CA GLU A 60 -9.86 -12.89 -13.02
C GLU A 60 -9.48 -11.74 -12.06
N ALA A 61 -9.78 -11.87 -10.78
CA ALA A 61 -9.44 -10.87 -9.77
C ALA A 61 -7.91 -10.72 -9.60
N TYR A 62 -7.19 -11.84 -9.59
CA TYR A 62 -5.72 -11.84 -9.59
C TYR A 62 -5.14 -11.12 -10.80
N GLY A 63 -5.72 -11.32 -11.99
CA GLY A 63 -5.27 -10.66 -13.22
C GLY A 63 -5.43 -9.13 -13.15
N LEU A 64 -6.56 -8.65 -12.63
CA LEU A 64 -6.83 -7.22 -12.46
C LEU A 64 -5.91 -6.57 -11.42
N VAL A 65 -5.71 -7.23 -10.26
CA VAL A 65 -4.85 -6.70 -9.20
C VAL A 65 -3.40 -6.69 -9.65
N LEU A 66 -2.90 -7.79 -10.23
CA LEU A 66 -1.53 -7.86 -10.73
C LEU A 66 -1.31 -6.85 -11.87
N GLY A 67 -2.28 -6.71 -12.78
CA GLY A 67 -2.26 -5.71 -13.84
C GLY A 67 -2.20 -4.28 -13.29
N GLY A 68 -2.99 -3.97 -12.27
CA GLY A 68 -2.99 -2.67 -11.58
C GLY A 68 -1.66 -2.38 -10.89
N VAL A 69 -1.11 -3.36 -10.15
CA VAL A 69 0.21 -3.24 -9.49
C VAL A 69 1.31 -3.00 -10.51
N VAL A 70 1.36 -3.78 -11.59
CA VAL A 70 2.39 -3.64 -12.64
C VAL A 70 2.26 -2.29 -13.34
N LEU A 71 1.05 -1.88 -13.73
CA LEU A 71 0.82 -0.60 -14.39
C LEU A 71 1.18 0.57 -13.49
N GLY A 72 0.70 0.56 -12.24
CA GLY A 72 0.97 1.61 -11.25
C GLY A 72 2.46 1.70 -10.91
N ALA A 73 3.13 0.57 -10.69
CA ALA A 73 4.56 0.52 -10.42
C ALA A 73 5.38 1.02 -11.63
N ALA A 74 5.01 0.64 -12.85
CA ALA A 74 5.70 1.11 -14.06
C ALA A 74 5.58 2.62 -14.25
N ILE A 75 4.37 3.19 -14.09
CA ILE A 75 4.14 4.63 -14.18
C ILE A 75 4.89 5.35 -13.05
N GLY A 76 4.73 4.90 -11.81
CA GLY A 76 5.36 5.49 -10.63
C GLY A 76 6.89 5.47 -10.71
N ALA A 77 7.49 4.34 -11.11
CA ALA A 77 8.93 4.23 -11.30
C ALA A 77 9.43 5.12 -12.43
N THR A 78 8.69 5.19 -13.55
CA THR A 78 9.08 6.06 -14.68
C THR A 78 9.07 7.53 -14.27
N LEU A 79 8.04 7.98 -13.53
CA LEU A 79 7.97 9.34 -13.01
C LEU A 79 9.08 9.62 -12.00
N ALA A 80 9.33 8.71 -11.06
CA ALA A 80 10.37 8.86 -10.04
C ALA A 80 11.79 8.92 -10.62
N LEU A 81 12.06 8.20 -11.71
CA LEU A 81 13.39 8.16 -12.34
C LEU A 81 13.63 9.31 -13.32
N ARG A 82 12.58 9.97 -13.82
CA ARG A 82 12.69 11.01 -14.85
C ARG A 82 12.50 12.44 -14.33
N ILE A 83 12.04 12.61 -13.10
CA ILE A 83 11.85 13.94 -12.52
C ILE A 83 13.19 14.62 -12.21
N GLU A 84 13.24 15.94 -12.35
CA GLU A 84 14.37 16.73 -11.89
C GLU A 84 14.41 16.80 -10.35
N MET A 85 15.61 16.79 -9.77
CA MET A 85 15.80 16.89 -8.31
C MET A 85 15.30 18.22 -7.73
N THR A 86 15.12 19.24 -8.57
CA THR A 86 14.53 20.56 -8.22
C THR A 86 13.02 20.48 -8.01
N ALA A 87 12.34 19.56 -8.70
CA ALA A 87 10.90 19.35 -8.65
C ALA A 87 10.49 18.18 -7.74
N MET A 88 11.35 17.83 -6.77
CA MET A 88 11.07 16.78 -5.79
C MET A 88 9.83 17.08 -4.95
N PRO A 89 9.56 18.32 -4.47
CA PRO A 89 8.34 18.62 -3.72
C PRO A 89 7.04 18.32 -4.49
N GLU A 90 6.97 18.70 -5.77
CA GLU A 90 5.82 18.47 -6.63
C GLU A 90 5.59 16.98 -6.89
N MET A 91 6.66 16.22 -7.12
CA MET A 91 6.57 14.77 -7.28
C MET A 91 6.04 14.08 -6.03
N VAL A 92 6.52 14.49 -4.85
CA VAL A 92 6.04 13.94 -3.58
C VAL A 92 4.56 14.29 -3.39
N ALA A 93 4.13 15.50 -3.73
CA ALA A 93 2.72 15.90 -3.65
C ALA A 93 1.84 15.05 -4.57
N LEU A 94 2.27 14.83 -5.82
CA LEU A 94 1.54 14.02 -6.80
C LEU A 94 1.43 12.54 -6.37
N LEU A 95 2.51 11.94 -5.86
CA LEU A 95 2.47 10.56 -5.35
C LEU A 95 1.58 10.43 -4.10
N ASN A 96 1.59 11.41 -3.19
CA ASN A 96 0.68 11.43 -2.04
C ASN A 96 -0.78 11.61 -2.47
N ALA A 97 -1.05 12.43 -3.50
CA ALA A 97 -2.39 12.60 -4.05
C ALA A 97 -2.95 11.28 -4.62
N PHE A 98 -2.12 10.50 -5.34
CA PHE A 98 -2.52 9.15 -5.78
C PHE A 98 -2.78 8.21 -4.61
N GLY A 99 -1.98 8.27 -3.54
CA GLY A 99 -2.22 7.49 -2.32
C GLY A 99 -3.56 7.83 -1.65
N GLY A 100 -3.86 9.13 -1.49
CA GLY A 100 -5.15 9.59 -0.97
C GLY A 100 -6.33 9.21 -1.87
N GLY A 101 -6.17 9.35 -3.19
CA GLY A 101 -7.17 8.93 -4.18
C GLY A 101 -7.45 7.43 -4.13
N ALA A 102 -6.42 6.60 -3.96
CA ALA A 102 -6.58 5.15 -3.80
C ALA A 102 -7.40 4.82 -2.54
N SER A 103 -7.10 5.45 -1.39
CA SER A 103 -7.89 5.28 -0.17
C SER A 103 -9.35 5.72 -0.34
N ALA A 104 -9.59 6.84 -1.03
CA ALA A 104 -10.94 7.32 -1.32
C ALA A 104 -11.73 6.35 -2.23
N LEU A 105 -11.08 5.77 -3.24
CA LEU A 105 -11.69 4.75 -4.10
C LEU A 105 -12.02 3.48 -3.33
N VAL A 106 -11.13 3.02 -2.45
CA VAL A 106 -11.38 1.85 -1.57
C VAL A 106 -12.56 2.12 -0.65
N ALA A 107 -12.58 3.28 0.03
CA ALA A 107 -13.70 3.68 0.87
C ALA A 107 -15.02 3.76 0.09
N GLY A 108 -14.99 4.37 -1.11
CA GLY A 108 -16.16 4.44 -1.99
C GLY A 108 -16.67 3.07 -2.44
N ALA A 109 -15.76 2.16 -2.81
CA ALA A 109 -16.12 0.79 -3.20
C ALA A 109 -16.80 0.04 -2.04
N VAL A 110 -16.27 0.16 -0.82
CA VAL A 110 -16.89 -0.44 0.37
C VAL A 110 -18.23 0.21 0.67
N LEU A 111 -18.35 1.54 0.58
CA LEU A 111 -19.60 2.25 0.86
C LEU A 111 -20.74 1.83 -0.08
N VAL A 112 -20.45 1.68 -1.38
CA VAL A 112 -21.43 1.24 -2.38
C VAL A 112 -21.79 -0.25 -2.21
N GLY A 113 -20.84 -1.08 -1.79
CA GLY A 113 -21.06 -2.51 -1.54
C GLY A 113 -21.70 -2.83 -0.18
N ALA A 114 -21.60 -1.92 0.79
CA ALA A 114 -22.09 -2.13 2.15
C ALA A 114 -23.62 -2.00 2.23
N THR A 115 -24.28 -3.08 2.63
CA THR A 115 -25.72 -3.09 2.93
C THR A 115 -26.02 -2.86 4.42
N ASP A 116 -25.00 -2.94 5.27
CA ASP A 116 -25.11 -2.76 6.72
C ASP A 116 -24.89 -1.27 7.10
N PRO A 117 -25.85 -0.62 7.78
CA PRO A 117 -25.70 0.76 8.27
C PRO A 117 -24.47 0.99 9.15
N LEU A 118 -24.02 -0.04 9.90
CA LEU A 118 -22.83 0.05 10.75
C LEU A 118 -21.54 0.13 9.92
N ALA A 119 -21.48 -0.62 8.82
CA ALA A 119 -20.35 -0.54 7.89
C ALA A 119 -20.31 0.82 7.17
N GLN A 120 -21.47 1.34 6.74
CA GLN A 120 -21.56 2.65 6.08
C GLN A 120 -21.11 3.79 7.01
N THR A 121 -21.54 3.77 8.28
CA THR A 121 -21.14 4.79 9.28
C THR A 121 -19.67 4.69 9.66
N THR A 122 -19.10 3.47 9.74
CA THR A 122 -17.67 3.27 9.99
C THR A 122 -16.84 3.84 8.84
N VAL A 123 -17.20 3.54 7.59
CA VAL A 123 -16.47 4.04 6.42
C VAL A 123 -16.57 5.57 6.32
N ALA A 124 -17.76 6.14 6.56
CA ALA A 124 -17.99 7.58 6.47
C ALA A 124 -17.30 8.40 7.58
N THR A 125 -16.88 7.77 8.68
CA THR A 125 -16.22 8.45 9.81
C THR A 125 -14.71 8.28 9.83
N VAL A 126 -14.18 7.24 9.17
CA VAL A 126 -12.75 6.91 9.14
C VAL A 126 -12.06 7.42 7.86
N ALA A 127 -12.81 7.61 6.76
CA ALA A 127 -12.32 8.21 5.52
C ALA A 127 -12.30 9.75 5.61
#